data_AF-A0A519TXJ1-F1
#
_entry.id   AF-A0A519TXJ1-F1
#
_cell.length_a   1.000
_cell.length_b   1.000
_cell.length_c   1.000
_cell.angle_alpha   90.00
_cell.angle_beta   90.00
_cell.angle_gamma   90.00
#
_symmetry.space_group_name_H-M   'P 1'
#
loop_
_entity.id
_entity.type
_entity.pdbx_description
1 polymer ?
#
loop_
_entity_poly.entity_id
_entity_poly.type
_entity_poly.pdbx_seq_one_letter_code
_entity_poly.pdbx_strand_id
1 'polypeptide(L)'
;MSKQLLPEQIEDLINTLKERFKKNMKRHEGIAWEDVESKLRAAAPSKLWSLDEMEVTGGEPDVIGYDNGIYVFCDCAPETPKGRRSLCYDRKALDARKMHKPENSAMDVASEMGVEILTEEQYRDLQTLGKFDQKTSTWLKTPKDIRDLGGAIFGDFRYGKVFIYHNGADSYYGSRAFRGILKI
;
A
#
# COMPACT_ATOMS: atom_id res chain seq x y z
N MET A 1 11.90 -15.43 -8.88
CA MET A 1 10.63 -15.98 -9.40
C MET A 1 10.13 -15.07 -10.53
N SER A 2 9.37 -15.58 -11.49
CA SER A 2 8.75 -14.73 -12.51
C SER A 2 7.63 -13.91 -11.85
N LYS A 3 7.65 -12.57 -11.99
CA LYS A 3 6.60 -11.67 -11.51
C LYS A 3 5.45 -11.64 -12.51
N GLN A 4 4.76 -12.77 -12.65
CA GLN A 4 3.71 -12.97 -13.64
C GLN A 4 2.67 -13.96 -13.11
N LEU A 5 1.41 -13.64 -13.35
CA LEU A 5 0.26 -14.47 -13.01
C LEU A 5 -0.10 -15.44 -14.15
N LEU A 6 -0.71 -16.56 -13.80
CA LEU A 6 -1.37 -17.44 -14.75
C LEU A 6 -2.67 -16.79 -15.27
N PRO A 7 -3.17 -17.17 -16.46
CA PRO A 7 -4.38 -16.58 -17.04
C PRO A 7 -5.60 -16.65 -16.10
N GLU A 8 -5.80 -17.76 -15.39
CA GLU A 8 -6.90 -17.93 -14.44
C GLU A 8 -6.79 -16.95 -13.26
N GLN A 9 -5.58 -16.78 -12.70
CA GLN A 9 -5.33 -15.81 -11.63
C GLN A 9 -5.58 -14.36 -12.09
N ILE A 10 -5.30 -14.04 -13.36
CA ILE A 10 -5.59 -12.71 -13.93
C ILE A 10 -7.10 -12.48 -13.96
N GLU A 11 -7.90 -13.45 -14.41
CA GLU A 11 -9.35 -13.30 -14.43
C GLU A 11 -9.94 -13.20 -13.02
N ASP A 12 -9.46 -14.01 -12.08
CA ASP A 12 -9.87 -13.95 -10.67
C ASP A 12 -9.56 -12.59 -10.04
N LEU A 13 -8.35 -12.06 -10.29
CA LEU A 13 -7.95 -10.72 -9.84
C LEU A 13 -8.86 -9.65 -10.45
N ILE A 14 -9.07 -9.66 -11.77
CA ILE A 14 -9.91 -8.66 -12.46
C ILE A 14 -11.35 -8.71 -11.93
N ASN A 15 -11.92 -9.90 -11.72
CA ASN A 15 -13.26 -10.05 -11.15
C ASN A 15 -13.34 -9.50 -9.71
N THR A 16 -12.33 -9.80 -8.89
CA THR A 16 -12.23 -9.29 -7.52
C THR A 16 -12.17 -7.76 -7.48
N LEU A 17 -11.31 -7.17 -8.33
CA LEU A 17 -11.19 -5.72 -8.47
C LEU A 17 -12.51 -5.10 -8.97
N LYS A 18 -13.19 -5.73 -9.94
CA LYS A 18 -14.46 -5.27 -10.50
C LYS A 18 -15.56 -5.20 -9.45
N GLU A 19 -15.70 -6.26 -8.67
CA GLU A 19 -16.69 -6.30 -7.60
C GLU A 19 -16.40 -5.24 -6.54
N ARG A 20 -15.13 -5.05 -6.17
CA ARG A 20 -14.71 -4.04 -5.20
C ARG A 20 -14.96 -2.63 -5.70
N PHE A 21 -14.61 -2.34 -6.96
CA PHE A 21 -14.83 -1.06 -7.60
C PHE A 21 -16.32 -0.70 -7.52
N LYS A 22 -17.21 -1.58 -8.00
CA LYS A 22 -18.67 -1.35 -7.97
C LYS A 22 -19.23 -1.14 -6.56
N LYS A 23 -18.65 -1.79 -5.53
CA LYS A 23 -19.06 -1.60 -4.13
C LYS A 23 -18.59 -0.25 -3.54
N ASN A 24 -17.60 0.39 -4.14
CA ASN A 24 -16.92 1.58 -3.62
C ASN A 24 -16.96 2.79 -4.55
N MET A 25 -18.02 2.95 -5.36
CA MET A 25 -18.20 4.02 -6.36
C MET A 25 -17.82 5.44 -5.91
N LYS A 26 -17.99 5.74 -4.62
CA LYS A 26 -17.59 7.02 -4.02
C LYS A 26 -16.08 7.34 -4.10
N ARG A 27 -15.21 6.35 -4.35
CA ARG A 27 -13.75 6.52 -4.41
C ARG A 27 -13.25 6.94 -5.80
N HIS A 28 -14.06 6.71 -6.83
CA HIS A 28 -13.65 6.81 -8.23
C HIS A 28 -14.76 7.48 -9.05
N GLU A 29 -15.27 8.60 -8.54
CA GLU A 29 -16.26 9.42 -9.23
C GLU A 29 -15.74 9.84 -10.62
N GLY A 30 -16.56 9.62 -11.65
CA GLY A 30 -16.20 9.92 -13.03
C GLY A 30 -15.31 8.89 -13.73
N ILE A 31 -14.97 7.76 -13.09
CA ILE A 31 -14.19 6.68 -13.70
C ILE A 31 -15.11 5.51 -14.07
N ALA A 32 -15.04 5.05 -15.32
CA ALA A 32 -15.75 3.85 -15.77
C ALA A 32 -14.90 2.59 -15.54
N TRP A 33 -15.52 1.50 -15.08
CA TRP A 33 -14.81 0.25 -14.84
C TRP A 33 -14.24 -0.33 -16.15
N GLU A 34 -14.95 -0.18 -17.26
CA GLU A 34 -14.55 -0.68 -18.56
C GLU A 34 -13.20 -0.12 -19.03
N ASP A 35 -12.92 1.15 -18.70
CA ASP A 35 -11.64 1.80 -19.00
C ASP A 35 -10.51 1.29 -18.09
N VAL A 36 -10.81 1.06 -16.81
CA VAL A 36 -9.88 0.46 -15.84
C VAL A 36 -9.52 -0.97 -16.25
N GLU A 37 -10.51 -1.78 -16.60
CA GLU A 37 -10.33 -3.16 -17.05
C GLU A 37 -9.49 -3.21 -18.33
N SER A 38 -9.77 -2.33 -19.29
CA SER A 38 -8.98 -2.21 -20.53
C SER A 38 -7.52 -1.86 -20.23
N LYS A 39 -7.28 -0.94 -19.29
CA LYS A 39 -5.92 -0.58 -18.87
C LYS A 39 -5.21 -1.75 -18.17
N LEU A 40 -5.89 -2.45 -17.26
CA LEU A 40 -5.35 -3.62 -16.56
C LEU A 40 -4.93 -4.72 -17.55
N ARG A 41 -5.78 -5.03 -18.52
CA ARG A 41 -5.50 -6.06 -19.55
C ARG A 41 -4.35 -5.67 -20.49
N ALA A 42 -4.11 -4.38 -20.68
CA ALA A 42 -2.98 -3.86 -21.46
C ALA A 42 -1.71 -3.62 -20.62
N ALA A 43 -1.78 -3.77 -19.29
CA ALA A 43 -0.67 -3.49 -18.40
C ALA A 43 0.45 -4.54 -18.51
N ALA A 44 1.65 -4.16 -18.09
CA ALA A 44 2.76 -5.11 -18.00
C ALA A 44 2.41 -6.26 -17.02
N PRO A 45 2.78 -7.53 -17.29
CA PRO A 45 2.45 -8.66 -16.43
C PRO A 45 2.88 -8.48 -14.96
N SER A 46 4.00 -7.77 -14.74
CA SER A 46 4.50 -7.46 -13.41
C SER A 46 3.60 -6.53 -12.60
N LYS A 47 2.79 -5.68 -13.27
CA LYS A 47 1.84 -4.79 -12.61
C LYS A 47 0.61 -5.53 -12.10
N LEU A 48 0.11 -6.50 -12.88
CA LEU A 48 -0.96 -7.40 -12.44
C LEU A 48 -0.48 -8.26 -11.28
N TRP A 49 0.75 -8.78 -11.36
CA TRP A 49 1.36 -9.49 -10.25
C TRP A 49 1.47 -8.62 -8.98
N SER A 50 1.89 -7.34 -9.10
CA SER A 50 1.92 -6.42 -7.95
C SER A 50 0.54 -6.17 -7.34
N LEU A 51 -0.51 -6.04 -8.16
CA LEU A 51 -1.89 -5.90 -7.65
C LEU A 51 -2.37 -7.17 -6.93
N ASP A 52 -2.02 -8.34 -7.46
CA ASP A 52 -2.33 -9.62 -6.81
C ASP A 52 -1.60 -9.75 -5.46
N GLU A 53 -0.33 -9.36 -5.39
CA GLU A 53 0.39 -9.33 -4.10
C GLU A 53 -0.27 -8.38 -3.10
N MET A 54 -0.76 -7.22 -3.55
CA MET A 54 -1.53 -6.33 -2.69
C MET A 54 -2.81 -7.02 -2.19
N GLU A 55 -3.52 -7.74 -3.06
CA GLU A 55 -4.73 -8.50 -2.73
C GLU A 55 -4.46 -9.63 -1.72
N VAL A 56 -3.53 -10.55 -2.05
CA VAL A 56 -3.19 -11.74 -1.26
C VAL A 56 -2.72 -11.38 0.15
N THR A 57 -2.05 -10.24 0.30
CA THR A 57 -1.58 -9.76 1.62
C THR A 57 -2.65 -8.99 2.41
N GLY A 58 -3.88 -8.90 1.89
CA GLY A 58 -5.04 -8.29 2.54
C GLY A 58 -5.13 -6.77 2.37
N GLY A 59 -4.63 -6.26 1.24
CA GLY A 59 -4.60 -4.84 0.89
C GLY A 59 -5.92 -4.26 0.43
N GLU A 60 -6.77 -5.10 -0.17
CA GLU A 60 -7.98 -4.68 -0.87
C GLU A 60 -7.70 -3.51 -1.85
N PRO A 61 -6.75 -3.66 -2.80
CA PRO A 61 -6.42 -2.61 -3.74
C PRO A 61 -7.65 -2.12 -4.52
N ASP A 62 -7.78 -0.80 -4.64
CA ASP A 62 -8.87 -0.14 -5.37
C ASP A 62 -8.36 1.14 -6.03
N VAL A 63 -9.11 1.64 -7.02
CA VAL A 63 -8.77 2.88 -7.72
C VAL A 63 -9.12 4.07 -6.84
N ILE A 64 -8.14 4.94 -6.61
CA ILE A 64 -8.26 6.17 -5.81
C ILE A 64 -7.99 7.45 -6.60
N GLY A 65 -7.62 7.32 -7.88
CA GLY A 65 -7.34 8.46 -8.72
C GLY A 65 -7.02 8.08 -10.15
N TYR A 66 -7.10 9.08 -11.02
CA TYR A 66 -6.76 9.01 -12.43
C TYR A 66 -6.09 10.30 -12.85
N ASP A 67 -4.94 10.20 -13.53
CA ASP A 67 -4.24 11.34 -14.10
C ASP A 67 -3.63 10.97 -15.45
N ASN A 68 -4.00 11.71 -16.50
CA ASN A 68 -3.41 11.61 -17.85
C ASN A 68 -3.26 10.17 -18.38
N GLY A 69 -4.29 9.33 -18.25
CA GLY A 69 -4.27 7.95 -18.73
C GLY A 69 -3.62 6.94 -17.78
N ILE A 70 -3.26 7.35 -16.56
CA ILE A 70 -2.67 6.51 -15.51
C ILE A 70 -3.69 6.37 -14.38
N TYR A 71 -4.02 5.13 -14.03
CA TYR A 71 -4.85 4.82 -12.86
C TYR A 71 -3.97 4.60 -11.63
N VAL A 72 -4.41 5.14 -10.50
CA VAL A 72 -3.72 5.00 -9.22
C VAL A 72 -4.49 4.01 -8.35
N PHE A 73 -3.89 2.86 -8.12
CA PHE A 73 -4.36 1.86 -7.17
C PHE A 73 -3.70 2.06 -5.82
N CYS A 74 -4.45 1.88 -4.75
CA CYS A 74 -3.95 1.94 -3.38
C CYS A 74 -4.64 0.87 -2.51
N ASP A 75 -3.94 0.35 -1.50
CA ASP A 75 -4.58 -0.48 -0.48
C ASP A 75 -5.71 0.28 0.21
N CYS A 76 -6.93 -0.23 0.07
CA CYS A 76 -8.14 0.34 0.64
C CYS A 76 -8.78 -0.56 1.70
N ALA A 77 -8.03 -1.52 2.25
CA ALA A 77 -8.45 -2.25 3.44
C ALA A 77 -8.61 -1.27 4.63
N PRO A 78 -9.64 -1.42 5.49
CA PRO A 78 -9.90 -0.49 6.60
C PRO A 78 -8.72 -0.30 7.57
N GLU A 79 -7.89 -1.31 7.73
CA GLU A 79 -6.68 -1.29 8.56
C GLU A 79 -5.50 -1.74 7.73
N THR A 80 -4.29 -1.30 8.11
CA THR A 80 -3.08 -1.65 7.37
C THR A 80 -2.95 -3.17 7.21
N PRO A 81 -2.52 -3.68 6.05
CA PRO A 81 -2.70 -5.09 5.68
C PRO A 81 -2.02 -6.05 6.64
N LYS A 82 -2.77 -7.03 7.16
CA LYS A 82 -2.29 -7.93 8.23
C LYS A 82 -1.09 -8.76 7.79
N GLY A 83 -1.03 -9.17 6.52
CA GLY A 83 0.07 -9.94 5.94
C GLY A 83 1.40 -9.18 5.86
N ARG A 84 1.43 -7.88 6.20
CA ARG A 84 2.61 -7.01 6.07
C ARG A 84 3.03 -6.33 7.38
N ARG A 85 2.43 -6.73 8.51
CA ARG A 85 2.65 -6.09 9.82
C ARG A 85 3.95 -6.55 10.47
N SER A 86 4.35 -5.84 11.51
CA SER A 86 5.52 -6.15 12.34
C SER A 86 6.86 -5.98 11.61
N LEU A 87 6.93 -5.04 10.68
CA LEU A 87 8.16 -4.71 9.95
C LEU A 87 8.77 -3.41 10.49
N CYS A 88 10.10 -3.39 10.55
CA CYS A 88 10.83 -2.12 10.68
C CYS A 88 10.80 -1.35 9.36
N TYR A 89 11.27 -0.10 9.35
CA TYR A 89 11.13 0.76 8.18
C TYR A 89 11.93 0.28 6.97
N ASP A 90 13.26 0.12 7.08
CA ASP A 90 14.13 -0.23 5.95
C ASP A 90 15.24 -1.24 6.27
N ARG A 91 15.97 -1.68 5.24
CA ARG A 91 17.08 -2.64 5.34
C ARG A 91 18.16 -2.21 6.34
N LYS A 92 18.57 -0.94 6.29
CA LYS A 92 19.59 -0.40 7.21
C LYS A 92 19.13 -0.52 8.67
N ALA A 93 17.85 -0.28 8.95
CA ALA A 93 17.28 -0.44 10.27
C ALA A 93 17.17 -1.91 10.71
N LEU A 94 16.81 -2.80 9.78
CA LEU A 94 16.78 -4.25 10.01
C LEU A 94 18.16 -4.81 10.38
N ASP A 95 19.19 -4.41 9.63
CA ASP A 95 20.55 -4.90 9.80
C ASP A 95 21.19 -4.39 11.11
N ALA A 96 20.88 -3.14 11.50
CA ALA A 96 21.39 -2.53 12.72
C ALA A 96 20.88 -3.20 14.02
N ARG A 97 19.75 -3.93 13.96
CA ARG A 97 19.21 -4.61 15.13
C ARG A 97 20.07 -5.80 15.54
N LYS A 98 20.13 -6.08 16.85
CA LYS A 98 20.84 -7.26 17.39
C LYS A 98 19.90 -8.32 17.97
N MET A 99 18.80 -7.90 18.59
CA MET A 99 17.82 -8.78 19.26
C MET A 99 16.42 -8.48 18.77
N HIS A 100 15.58 -9.50 18.65
CA HIS A 100 14.20 -9.38 18.15
C HIS A 100 14.13 -8.71 16.77
N LYS A 101 14.88 -9.25 15.80
CA LYS A 101 14.78 -8.78 14.41
C LYS A 101 13.39 -9.11 13.86
N PRO A 102 12.68 -8.15 13.25
CA PRO A 102 11.49 -8.49 12.48
C PRO A 102 11.90 -9.33 11.26
N GLU A 103 10.92 -9.99 10.65
CA GLU A 103 11.13 -10.86 9.50
C GLU A 103 11.75 -10.11 8.30
N ASN A 104 11.31 -8.87 8.09
CA ASN A 104 11.80 -8.03 6.99
C ASN A 104 11.64 -6.52 7.31
N SER A 105 11.87 -5.67 6.31
CA SER A 105 11.58 -4.24 6.37
C SER A 105 10.44 -3.85 5.44
N ALA A 106 9.69 -2.81 5.78
CA ALA A 106 8.56 -2.33 5.00
C ALA A 106 8.99 -1.90 3.58
N MET A 107 10.12 -1.18 3.47
CA MET A 107 10.66 -0.73 2.18
C MET A 107 11.07 -1.91 1.28
N ASP A 108 11.68 -2.96 1.84
CA ASP A 108 12.08 -4.13 1.05
C ASP A 108 10.87 -4.93 0.58
N VAL A 109 9.88 -5.15 1.45
CA VAL A 109 8.64 -5.87 1.08
C VAL A 109 7.88 -5.08 0.01
N ALA A 110 7.76 -3.75 0.15
CA ALA A 110 7.15 -2.91 -0.89
C ALA A 110 7.90 -3.03 -2.23
N SER A 111 9.23 -2.95 -2.21
CA SER A 111 10.07 -3.09 -3.40
C SER A 111 9.95 -4.48 -4.05
N GLU A 112 9.88 -5.54 -3.23
CA GLU A 112 9.70 -6.92 -3.70
C GLU A 112 8.35 -7.09 -4.39
N MET A 113 7.28 -6.56 -3.79
CA MET A 113 5.93 -6.50 -4.35
C MET A 113 5.82 -5.57 -5.58
N GLY A 114 6.80 -4.70 -5.84
CA GLY A 114 6.76 -3.76 -6.96
C GLY A 114 5.82 -2.57 -6.74
N VAL A 115 5.57 -2.19 -5.48
CA VAL A 115 4.73 -1.06 -5.08
C VAL A 115 5.55 -0.01 -4.33
N GLU A 116 5.03 1.21 -4.25
CA GLU A 116 5.60 2.25 -3.39
C GLU A 116 4.85 2.32 -2.06
N ILE A 117 5.54 2.78 -1.01
CA ILE A 117 4.89 3.21 0.24
C ILE A 117 4.39 4.64 0.06
N LEU A 118 3.21 4.93 0.60
CA LEU A 118 2.59 6.26 0.52
C LEU A 118 3.47 7.36 1.12
N THR A 119 3.47 8.52 0.49
CA THR A 119 3.93 9.77 1.12
C THR A 119 2.92 10.23 2.18
N GLU A 120 3.32 11.19 3.02
CA GLU A 120 2.38 11.82 3.96
C GLU A 120 1.17 12.44 3.25
N GLU A 121 1.40 13.13 2.13
CA GLU A 121 0.33 13.74 1.32
C GLU A 121 -0.65 12.68 0.80
N GLN A 122 -0.13 11.62 0.16
CA GLN A 122 -0.97 10.52 -0.34
C GLN A 122 -1.75 9.83 0.78
N TYR A 123 -1.16 9.73 1.98
CA TYR A 123 -1.85 9.19 3.14
C TYR A 123 -2.99 10.08 3.62
N ARG A 124 -2.79 11.41 3.60
CA ARG A 124 -3.85 12.38 3.93
C ARG A 124 -4.98 12.32 2.89
N ASP A 125 -4.63 12.25 1.61
CA ASP A 125 -5.60 12.15 0.52
C ASP A 125 -6.43 10.87 0.61
N LEU A 126 -5.80 9.73 0.89
CA LEU A 126 -6.50 8.46 1.12
C LEU A 126 -7.58 8.60 2.20
N GLN A 127 -7.31 9.35 3.26
CA GLN A 127 -8.24 9.54 4.39
C GLN A 127 -9.44 10.44 4.04
N THR A 128 -9.41 11.11 2.89
CA THR A 128 -10.59 11.83 2.35
C THR A 128 -11.60 10.86 1.70
N LEU A 129 -11.13 9.70 1.23
CA LEU A 129 -11.93 8.68 0.55
C LEU A 129 -12.58 7.66 1.51
N GLY A 130 -12.13 7.64 2.76
CA GLY A 130 -12.59 6.72 3.79
C GLY A 130 -11.83 6.88 5.10
N LYS A 131 -12.22 6.11 6.11
CA LYS A 131 -11.53 6.10 7.41
C LYS A 131 -10.64 4.88 7.47
N PHE A 132 -9.33 5.09 7.37
CA PHE A 132 -8.34 4.02 7.33
C PHE A 132 -7.42 4.07 8.54
N ASP A 133 -6.93 2.92 8.98
CA ASP A 133 -5.99 2.79 10.10
C ASP A 133 -6.54 3.32 11.43
N GLN A 134 -7.79 3.00 11.75
CA GLN A 134 -8.45 3.38 13.01
C GLN A 134 -8.02 2.51 14.21
N LYS A 135 -7.31 1.42 13.96
CA LYS A 135 -6.75 0.52 14.99
C LYS A 135 -5.29 0.17 14.74
N THR A 136 -4.75 0.58 13.60
CA THR A 136 -3.40 0.30 13.16
C THR A 136 -2.64 1.59 12.84
N SER A 137 -1.41 1.45 12.36
CA SER A 137 -0.60 2.56 11.84
C SER A 137 0.16 2.13 10.59
N THR A 138 0.51 3.08 9.74
CA THR A 138 1.15 2.83 8.45
C THR A 138 2.47 3.59 8.36
N TRP A 139 3.56 2.89 8.08
CA TRP A 139 4.82 3.51 7.67
C TRP A 139 4.59 4.36 6.43
N LEU A 140 5.21 5.54 6.40
CA LEU A 140 5.14 6.48 5.30
C LEU A 140 6.54 6.72 4.75
N LYS A 141 6.60 7.10 3.47
CA LYS A 141 7.85 7.44 2.78
C LYS A 141 8.54 8.56 3.55
N THR A 142 9.59 8.18 4.28
CA THR A 142 10.25 9.06 5.24
C THR A 142 11.17 10.04 4.49
N PRO A 143 11.05 11.35 4.76
CA PRO A 143 11.99 12.35 4.26
C PRO A 143 13.45 12.01 4.59
N LYS A 144 14.35 12.31 3.66
CA LYS A 144 15.76 11.91 3.76
C LYS A 144 16.45 12.51 5.00
N ASP A 145 16.16 13.77 5.30
CA ASP A 145 16.67 14.50 6.46
C ASP A 145 16.29 13.84 7.80
N ILE A 146 15.04 13.38 7.95
CA ILE A 146 14.61 12.59 9.12
C ILE A 146 15.32 11.24 9.14
N ARG A 147 15.42 10.58 7.98
CA ARG A 147 16.00 9.25 7.88
C ARG A 147 17.50 9.23 8.17
N ASP A 148 18.23 10.24 7.74
CA ASP A 148 19.67 10.40 8.00
C ASP A 148 19.96 10.49 9.51
N LEU A 149 19.02 11.04 10.28
CA LEU A 149 19.07 11.12 11.75
C LEU A 149 18.59 9.83 12.45
N GLY A 150 18.23 8.78 11.69
CA GLY A 150 17.79 7.49 12.21
C GLY A 150 16.29 7.36 12.42
N GLY A 151 15.49 8.38 12.11
CA GLY A 151 14.04 8.38 12.25
C GLY A 151 13.30 7.75 11.06
N ALA A 152 12.03 7.43 11.29
CA ALA A 152 11.04 7.11 10.26
C ALA A 152 9.66 7.61 10.68
N ILE A 153 8.87 8.08 9.72
CA ILE A 153 7.52 8.60 9.97
C ILE A 153 6.43 7.58 9.68
N PHE A 154 5.34 7.67 10.42
CA PHE A 154 4.17 6.82 10.24
C PHE A 154 2.89 7.59 10.59
N GLY A 155 1.76 7.14 10.07
CA GLY A 155 0.45 7.76 10.30
C GLY A 155 -0.59 6.82 10.88
N ASP A 156 -1.57 7.39 11.57
CA ASP A 156 -2.84 6.74 11.90
C ASP A 156 -4.03 7.73 11.78
N PHE A 157 -5.25 7.19 11.85
CA PHE A 157 -6.47 7.99 11.90
C PHE A 157 -7.18 7.80 13.23
N ARG A 158 -7.24 8.86 14.03
CA ARG A 158 -7.90 8.88 15.34
C ARG A 158 -8.74 10.13 15.46
N TYR A 159 -9.87 10.03 16.16
CA TYR A 159 -10.75 11.17 16.45
C TYR A 159 -11.15 12.00 15.21
N GLY A 160 -11.27 11.37 14.04
CA GLY A 160 -11.60 12.06 12.80
C GLY A 160 -10.44 12.89 12.20
N LYS A 161 -9.20 12.63 12.61
CA LYS A 161 -8.00 13.35 12.18
C LYS A 161 -6.86 12.40 11.82
N VAL A 162 -6.06 12.82 10.84
CA VAL A 162 -4.78 12.17 10.50
C VAL A 162 -3.72 12.68 11.47
N PHE A 163 -3.07 11.76 12.16
CA PHE A 163 -1.89 12.05 12.96
C PHE A 163 -0.66 11.46 12.29
N ILE A 164 0.42 12.24 12.26
CA ILE A 164 1.72 11.82 11.76
C ILE A 164 2.70 11.88 12.93
N TYR A 165 3.45 10.81 13.09
CA TYR A 165 4.39 10.62 14.19
C TYR A 165 5.74 10.21 13.63
N HIS A 166 6.72 10.12 14.51
CA HIS A 166 8.02 9.55 14.20
C HIS A 166 8.40 8.49 15.24
N ASN A 167 9.24 7.53 14.83
CA ASN A 167 9.97 6.63 15.71
C ASN A 167 11.38 6.44 15.13
N GLY A 168 12.24 5.68 15.82
CA GLY A 168 13.43 5.12 15.16
C GLY A 168 13.01 4.22 13.99
N ALA A 169 13.76 4.26 12.90
CA ALA A 169 13.50 3.45 11.71
C ALA A 169 13.51 1.94 12.01
N ASP A 170 14.17 1.53 13.07
CA ASP A 170 14.22 0.16 13.56
C ASP A 170 12.99 -0.21 14.40
N SER A 171 12.18 0.73 14.88
CA SER A 171 10.97 0.37 15.64
C SER A 171 10.02 -0.50 14.81
N TYR A 172 9.28 -1.42 15.43
CA TYR A 172 8.21 -2.16 14.76
C TYR A 172 7.15 -2.58 15.79
N TYR A 173 5.91 -2.71 15.34
CA TYR A 173 4.77 -3.02 16.19
C TYR A 173 3.83 -3.97 15.46
N GLY A 174 3.15 -4.85 16.20
CA GLY A 174 2.19 -5.80 15.65
C GLY A 174 1.01 -5.15 14.93
N SER A 175 0.75 -3.86 15.19
CA SER A 175 -0.28 -3.04 14.56
C SER A 175 0.27 -2.11 13.46
N ARG A 176 1.53 -2.23 13.06
CA ARG A 176 2.16 -1.37 12.04
C ARG A 176 2.59 -2.17 10.82
N ALA A 177 2.19 -1.71 9.64
CA ALA A 177 2.68 -2.17 8.34
C ALA A 177 2.91 -0.96 7.42
N PHE A 178 2.76 -1.14 6.11
CA PHE A 178 2.70 -0.09 5.11
C PHE A 178 1.47 -0.29 4.22
N ARG A 179 1.02 0.79 3.57
CA ARG A 179 0.08 0.72 2.45
C ARG A 179 0.88 0.87 1.16
N GLY A 180 0.54 0.08 0.16
CA GLY A 180 1.08 0.10 -1.18
C GLY A 180 0.28 1.02 -2.08
N ILE A 181 0.99 1.76 -2.93
CA ILE A 181 0.42 2.53 -4.03
C ILE A 181 1.07 2.09 -5.34
N LEU A 182 0.26 1.93 -6.38
CA LEU A 182 0.68 1.44 -7.68
C LEU A 182 0.01 2.22 -8.80
N LYS A 183 0.83 2.69 -9.74
CA LYS A 183 0.37 3.32 -10.99
C LYS A 183 0.28 2.28 -12.10
N ILE A 184 -0.86 2.26 -12.79
CA ILE A 184 -1.21 1.36 -13.89
C ILE A 184 -1.47 2.17 -15.16
#